data_AF-A0A9D8UXX1-F1
#
_entry.id   AF-A0A9D8UXX1-F1
#
_cell.length_a   1.000
_cell.length_b   1.000
_cell.length_c   1.000
_cell.angle_alpha   90.00
_cell.angle_beta   90.00
_cell.angle_gamma   90.00
#
_symmetry.space_group_name_H-M   'P 1'
#
loop_
_entity.id
_entity.type
_entity.pdbx_description
1 polymer ?
#
loop_
_entity_poly.entity_id
_entity_poly.type
_entity_poly.pdbx_seq_one_letter_code
_entity_poly.pdbx_strand_id
1 'polypeptide(L)'
;MTDAVKSALTPHLGSFCVALAACLVLLFSPVAALADDAFNPWELEWVDPWSPGGEATVSEAPTSLSTVPTLGDAGFWPLLRAMSMYEQIQEWGGWKVIPAGERIEPGDRDDRVQLVRERLVATGDLAISGGDPALYDEPVQQGMRRFQTRHGLQPDAIIGPRTLQALNVPVAERIKQLAINLKRLNELSETLGRRYVFVNIAGQEVEAVADGQVELRRRVIVGKEDRQTPEYTSAVTTIALNPYWHVPRSIADKDLIPKARANPAYLERMGIRVYRGGREVSVRSVNWSRVRSGEVFLRQDPSPRNSLGTVKIHFNNPHAVYLHDTPSKSLFSRSARAYSSGCVRVQDVHDLTEWLLRETDGWDRARIDATVASGDRIDVALAQSVPIYLLYLTAWVDEHGVVNFRDDIYDLDARVRTSSLTQ
;
A
#
# COMPACT_ATOMS: atom_id res chain seq x y z
N MET A 1 -62.19 0.57 18.89
CA MET A 1 -63.39 1.03 19.62
C MET A 1 -62.89 1.46 20.98
N THR A 2 -62.96 2.71 21.41
CA THR A 2 -63.71 3.88 20.97
C THR A 2 -63.12 5.04 21.75
N ASP A 3 -62.93 6.16 21.07
CA ASP A 3 -62.74 7.45 21.70
C ASP A 3 -63.91 7.80 22.63
N ALA A 4 -63.57 8.59 23.66
CA ALA A 4 -64.20 9.89 23.93
C ALA A 4 -64.88 10.11 25.30
N VAL A 5 -64.44 11.22 25.91
CA VAL A 5 -65.18 12.23 26.70
C VAL A 5 -65.22 12.14 28.23
N LYS A 6 -64.47 13.08 28.86
CA LYS A 6 -64.90 14.05 29.91
C LYS A 6 -63.73 15.03 30.16
N SER A 7 -63.65 16.19 29.48
CA SER A 7 -64.06 17.54 29.96
C SER A 7 -63.57 17.88 31.39
N ALA A 8 -62.95 19.02 31.72
CA ALA A 8 -63.02 20.35 31.14
C ALA A 8 -61.96 21.32 31.74
N LEU A 9 -61.86 22.51 31.11
CA LEU A 9 -61.45 23.83 31.63
C LEU A 9 -59.99 24.30 31.46
N THR A 10 -59.77 24.86 30.27
CA THR A 10 -58.90 25.97 29.81
C THR A 10 -59.13 27.33 30.53
N PRO A 11 -58.55 28.49 30.13
CA PRO A 11 -57.20 28.87 29.65
C PRO A 11 -56.73 30.27 30.18
N HIS A 12 -55.56 30.77 29.74
CA HIS A 12 -55.36 32.13 29.15
C HIS A 12 -53.91 32.17 28.58
N LEU A 13 -53.67 32.26 27.26
CA LEU A 13 -53.72 33.45 26.36
C LEU A 13 -52.74 34.54 26.80
N GLY A 14 -51.84 35.11 25.98
CA GLY A 14 -51.57 35.08 24.53
C GLY A 14 -50.18 35.75 24.31
N SER A 15 -49.39 35.31 23.32
CA SER A 15 -49.29 35.91 21.97
C SER A 15 -49.00 37.41 21.93
N PHE A 16 -47.83 37.81 21.39
CA PHE A 16 -47.68 38.49 20.08
C PHE A 16 -46.25 39.05 19.88
N CYS A 17 -45.66 38.70 18.72
CA CYS A 17 -44.88 39.55 17.77
C CYS A 17 -43.70 40.43 18.23
N VAL A 18 -42.72 40.87 17.43
CA VAL A 18 -42.22 40.68 16.05
C VAL A 18 -40.85 41.40 16.03
N ALA A 19 -39.86 40.76 15.40
CA ALA A 19 -38.72 41.29 14.64
C ALA A 19 -37.75 42.41 15.12
N LEU A 20 -36.52 42.24 14.59
CA LEU A 20 -35.50 43.19 14.12
C LEU A 20 -34.20 43.37 14.94
N ALA A 21 -33.17 42.71 14.41
CA ALA A 21 -31.79 43.13 14.16
C ALA A 21 -31.20 44.36 14.91
N ALA A 22 -30.03 44.15 15.54
CA ALA A 22 -28.80 44.89 15.24
C ALA A 22 -27.58 44.34 16.01
N CYS A 23 -26.51 44.10 15.25
CA CYS A 23 -25.09 44.24 15.56
C CYS A 23 -24.54 43.94 16.97
N LEU A 24 -23.71 42.90 17.05
CA LEU A 24 -22.42 43.02 17.73
C LEU A 24 -21.34 42.22 16.98
N VAL A 25 -20.41 42.94 16.36
CA VAL A 25 -19.16 42.43 15.81
C VAL A 25 -18.16 42.32 16.95
N LEU A 26 -17.67 41.13 17.28
CA LEU A 26 -16.37 40.93 17.91
C LEU A 26 -15.71 39.64 17.39
N LEU A 27 -14.72 39.89 16.53
CA LEU A 27 -13.50 39.14 16.22
C LEU A 27 -13.20 37.93 17.12
N PHE A 28 -12.95 36.76 16.53
CA PHE A 28 -11.74 35.94 16.74
C PHE A 28 -11.65 34.81 15.70
N SER A 29 -10.61 34.90 14.88
CA SER A 29 -9.86 33.88 14.11
C SER A 29 -10.58 32.80 13.27
N PRO A 30 -10.09 32.53 12.03
CA PRO A 30 -10.62 31.42 11.25
C PRO A 30 -10.19 30.12 11.93
N VAL A 31 -11.17 29.29 12.28
CA VAL A 31 -10.96 27.85 12.43
C VAL A 31 -10.39 27.39 11.10
N ALA A 32 -9.10 27.04 11.10
CA ALA A 32 -8.49 26.35 9.99
C ALA A 32 -9.34 25.11 9.72
N ALA A 33 -9.95 25.05 8.54
CA ALA A 33 -10.59 23.85 8.05
C ALA A 33 -9.55 22.73 8.13
N LEU A 34 -9.76 21.80 9.06
CA LEU A 34 -9.11 20.50 9.01
C LEU A 34 -9.53 19.91 7.67
N ALA A 35 -8.58 19.82 6.75
CA ALA A 35 -8.77 19.13 5.50
C ALA A 35 -9.06 17.68 5.84
N ASP A 36 -10.32 17.28 5.69
CA ASP A 36 -10.72 15.89 5.64
C ASP A 36 -9.88 15.21 4.56
N ASP A 37 -9.04 14.25 4.95
CA ASP A 37 -8.47 13.23 4.05
C ASP A 37 -9.61 12.24 3.64
N ALA A 38 -10.69 12.79 3.11
CA ALA A 38 -11.78 12.03 2.52
C ALA A 38 -11.28 11.41 1.20
N PHE A 39 -11.11 10.10 1.24
CA PHE A 39 -10.85 9.23 0.09
C PHE A 39 -11.61 9.70 -1.16
N ASN A 40 -10.87 10.12 -2.19
CA ASN A 40 -11.40 10.50 -3.48
C ASN A 40 -11.31 9.31 -4.45
N PRO A 41 -12.43 8.67 -4.83
CA PRO A 41 -12.43 7.53 -5.75
C PRO A 41 -11.96 7.89 -7.18
N TRP A 42 -11.76 9.18 -7.50
CA TRP A 42 -11.17 9.64 -8.75
C TRP A 42 -9.63 9.69 -8.75
N GLU A 43 -8.95 9.39 -7.63
CA GLU A 43 -7.48 9.21 -7.58
C GLU A 43 -7.00 7.85 -8.17
N LEU A 44 -7.91 7.10 -8.78
CA LEU A 44 -7.65 5.82 -9.44
C LEU A 44 -7.05 5.95 -10.85
N GLU A 45 -6.92 7.17 -11.42
CA GLU A 45 -6.07 7.39 -12.63
C GLU A 45 -4.60 7.13 -12.33
N TRP A 46 -3.76 6.77 -13.34
CA TRP A 46 -2.30 6.73 -13.17
C TRP A 46 -1.86 7.94 -12.33
N VAL A 47 -1.31 7.68 -11.13
CA VAL A 47 -0.92 8.78 -10.25
C VAL A 47 0.25 9.44 -10.93
N ASP A 48 -0.07 10.59 -11.50
CA ASP A 48 0.90 11.48 -12.07
C ASP A 48 1.90 11.80 -10.98
N PRO A 49 3.17 11.39 -11.11
CA PRO A 49 4.19 11.72 -10.12
C PRO A 49 4.29 13.24 -9.87
N TRP A 50 3.70 14.02 -10.77
CA TRP A 50 3.75 15.46 -10.93
C TRP A 50 2.40 16.15 -10.65
N SER A 51 1.36 15.42 -10.21
CA SER A 51 0.18 16.08 -9.67
C SER A 51 0.54 16.78 -8.35
N PRO A 52 -0.03 17.96 -8.06
CA PRO A 52 0.21 18.67 -6.81
C PRO A 52 -0.48 17.94 -5.64
N GLY A 53 0.05 16.78 -5.26
CA GLY A 53 -0.23 16.14 -3.98
C GLY A 53 0.67 16.74 -2.93
N GLY A 54 0.10 17.19 -1.81
CA GLY A 54 0.85 17.83 -0.73
C GLY A 54 2.05 17.00 -0.29
N GLU A 55 3.15 17.68 0.04
CA GLU A 55 4.31 17.11 0.71
C GLU A 55 3.89 16.60 2.10
N ALA A 56 3.32 15.40 2.15
CA ALA A 56 3.22 14.66 3.40
C ALA A 56 4.66 14.28 3.78
N THR A 57 5.14 14.84 4.89
CA THR A 57 6.35 14.36 5.56
C THR A 57 6.26 12.85 5.69
N VAL A 58 7.24 12.13 5.15
CA VAL A 58 7.29 10.68 5.22
C VAL A 58 7.39 10.30 6.69
N SER A 59 6.26 9.94 7.30
CA SER A 59 6.28 9.33 8.62
C SER A 59 6.94 7.97 8.45
N GLU A 60 8.16 7.87 8.97
CA GLU A 60 8.92 6.63 9.11
C GLU A 60 8.28 5.74 10.19
N ALA A 61 7.00 5.37 10.05
CA ALA A 61 6.55 4.18 10.75
C ALA A 61 7.46 3.04 10.26
N PRO A 62 8.14 2.29 11.14
CA PRO A 62 9.03 1.23 10.67
C PRO A 62 8.21 0.18 9.93
N THR A 63 8.67 -0.19 8.73
CA THR A 63 8.36 -1.51 8.17
C THR A 63 8.74 -2.55 9.23
N SER A 64 7.97 -3.63 9.39
CA SER A 64 8.29 -4.68 10.38
C SER A 64 9.80 -4.99 10.35
N LEU A 65 10.47 -4.88 11.50
CA LEU A 65 11.92 -5.09 11.61
C LEU A 65 12.29 -6.58 11.58
N SER A 66 11.32 -7.46 11.34
CA SER A 66 11.51 -8.90 11.38
C SER A 66 12.64 -9.36 10.47
N THR A 67 13.64 -10.00 11.06
CA THR A 67 14.78 -10.58 10.32
C THR A 67 14.46 -11.97 9.78
N VAL A 68 13.30 -12.53 10.15
CA VAL A 68 12.81 -13.82 9.65
C VAL A 68 12.23 -13.64 8.23
N PRO A 69 12.68 -14.45 7.25
CA PRO A 69 12.14 -14.41 5.89
C PRO A 69 10.68 -14.86 5.82
N THR A 70 9.90 -14.20 4.97
CA THR A 70 8.49 -14.59 4.75
C THR A 70 8.36 -15.88 3.93
N LEU A 71 9.35 -16.21 3.09
CA LEU A 71 9.33 -17.40 2.23
C LEU A 71 10.03 -18.60 2.88
N GLY A 72 9.68 -19.79 2.39
CA GLY A 72 10.25 -21.07 2.84
C GLY A 72 9.72 -21.52 4.20
N ASP A 73 10.42 -22.46 4.83
CA ASP A 73 10.04 -23.05 6.11
C ASP A 73 9.84 -22.01 7.21
N ALA A 74 10.63 -20.93 7.17
CA ALA A 74 10.58 -19.82 8.11
C ALA A 74 9.22 -19.10 8.12
N GLY A 75 8.54 -19.01 6.97
CA GLY A 75 7.19 -18.45 6.89
C GLY A 75 6.09 -19.51 6.94
N PHE A 76 6.33 -20.69 6.35
CA PHE A 76 5.33 -21.75 6.24
C PHE A 76 4.89 -22.29 7.60
N TRP A 77 5.83 -22.72 8.46
CA TRP A 77 5.48 -23.36 9.73
C TRP A 77 4.80 -22.41 10.72
N PRO A 78 5.23 -21.14 10.88
CA PRO A 78 4.49 -20.18 11.68
C PRO A 78 3.09 -19.92 11.14
N LEU A 79 2.90 -19.84 9.81
CA LEU A 79 1.58 -19.63 9.21
C LEU A 79 0.64 -20.81 9.45
N LEU A 80 1.15 -22.05 9.37
CA LEU A 80 0.38 -23.25 9.71
C LEU A 80 -0.06 -23.22 11.18
N ARG A 81 0.84 -22.88 12.11
CA ARG A 81 0.49 -22.74 13.54
C ARG A 81 -0.53 -21.64 13.78
N ALA A 82 -0.41 -20.51 13.07
CA ALA A 82 -1.38 -19.43 13.11
C ALA A 82 -2.77 -19.90 12.64
N MET A 83 -2.84 -20.70 11.57
CA MET A 83 -4.11 -21.28 11.11
C MET A 83 -4.77 -22.12 12.21
N SER A 84 -4.01 -23.02 12.85
CA SER A 84 -4.53 -23.84 13.96
C SER A 84 -4.94 -23.01 15.19
N MET A 85 -4.28 -21.88 15.45
CA MET A 85 -4.71 -20.95 16.50
C MET A 85 -6.06 -20.29 16.15
N TYR A 86 -6.24 -19.86 14.90
CA TYR A 86 -7.49 -19.25 14.46
C TYR A 86 -8.64 -20.26 14.43
N GLU A 87 -8.39 -21.52 14.08
CA GLU A 87 -9.36 -22.62 14.18
C GLU A 87 -9.83 -22.82 15.63
N GLN A 88 -8.93 -22.81 16.62
CA GLN A 88 -9.31 -22.86 18.03
C GLN A 88 -10.15 -21.64 18.46
N ILE A 89 -9.82 -20.44 17.98
CA ILE A 89 -10.64 -19.24 18.23
C ILE A 89 -12.05 -19.44 17.64
N GLN A 90 -12.17 -20.05 16.46
CA GLN A 90 -13.46 -20.37 15.85
C GLN A 90 -14.25 -21.38 16.69
N GLU A 91 -13.62 -22.44 17.19
CA GLU A 91 -14.25 -23.45 18.06
C GLU A 91 -14.79 -22.83 19.37
N TRP A 92 -14.14 -21.78 19.88
CA TRP A 92 -14.61 -21.01 21.04
C TRP A 92 -15.65 -19.94 20.70
N GLY A 93 -16.19 -19.94 19.47
CA GLY A 93 -17.26 -19.05 19.03
C GLY A 93 -16.80 -17.76 18.32
N GLY A 94 -15.50 -17.60 18.07
CA GLY A 94 -14.93 -16.45 17.38
C GLY A 94 -15.01 -15.16 18.19
N TRP A 95 -15.12 -14.03 17.50
CA TRP A 95 -15.34 -12.72 18.10
C TRP A 95 -16.68 -12.14 17.67
N LYS A 96 -17.28 -11.33 18.55
CA LYS A 96 -18.54 -10.63 18.28
C LYS A 96 -18.35 -9.51 17.27
N VAL A 97 -19.41 -9.23 16.52
CA VAL A 97 -19.47 -8.07 15.63
C VAL A 97 -19.60 -6.80 16.48
N ILE A 98 -18.74 -5.83 16.20
CA ILE A 98 -18.78 -4.49 16.80
C ILE A 98 -19.80 -3.65 16.00
N PRO A 99 -20.86 -3.11 16.63
CA PRO A 99 -21.87 -2.31 15.95
C PRO A 99 -21.29 -1.09 15.22
N ALA A 100 -21.90 -0.73 14.09
CA ALA A 100 -21.61 0.51 13.39
C ALA A 100 -21.99 1.74 14.23
N GLY A 101 -21.35 2.86 13.95
CA GLY A 101 -21.60 4.14 14.62
C GLY A 101 -20.53 5.17 14.25
N GLU A 102 -20.53 6.31 14.93
CA GLU A 102 -19.48 7.32 14.83
C GLU A 102 -18.10 6.72 15.13
N ARG A 103 -17.04 7.39 14.68
CA ARG A 103 -15.67 6.96 14.97
C ARG A 103 -15.39 7.07 16.47
N ILE A 104 -14.55 6.17 16.98
CA ILE A 104 -14.06 6.21 18.37
C ILE A 104 -12.62 6.73 18.34
N GLU A 105 -12.37 7.81 19.08
CA GLU A 105 -11.07 8.48 19.20
C GLU A 105 -10.45 8.25 20.59
N PRO A 106 -9.11 8.38 20.72
CA PRO A 106 -8.40 8.37 22.01
C PRO A 106 -9.10 9.14 23.13
N GLY A 107 -9.45 8.44 24.22
CA GLY A 107 -10.09 9.04 25.40
C GLY A 107 -11.63 9.06 25.37
N ASP A 108 -12.26 8.67 24.26
CA ASP A 108 -13.72 8.59 24.17
C ASP A 108 -14.31 7.55 25.14
N ARG A 109 -15.58 7.75 25.47
CA ARG A 109 -16.41 6.76 26.17
C ARG A 109 -17.48 6.24 25.22
N ASP A 110 -17.48 4.95 24.97
CA ASP A 110 -18.43 4.28 24.08
C ASP A 110 -18.63 2.81 24.49
N ASP A 111 -19.88 2.35 24.53
CA ASP A 111 -20.22 0.98 24.94
C ASP A 111 -19.59 -0.09 24.03
N ARG A 112 -19.25 0.27 22.79
CA ARG A 112 -18.56 -0.62 21.83
C ARG A 112 -17.10 -0.89 22.23
N VAL A 113 -16.49 -0.07 23.10
CA VAL A 113 -15.09 -0.25 23.52
C VAL A 113 -14.88 -1.61 24.19
N GLN A 114 -15.88 -2.12 24.91
CA GLN A 114 -15.78 -3.46 25.51
C GLN A 114 -15.62 -4.55 24.44
N LEU A 115 -16.36 -4.47 23.33
CA LEU A 115 -16.23 -5.39 22.21
C LEU A 115 -14.89 -5.24 21.49
N VAL A 116 -14.37 -4.01 21.39
CA VAL A 116 -13.02 -3.74 20.87
C VAL A 116 -11.97 -4.41 21.75
N ARG A 117 -12.08 -4.29 23.08
CA ARG A 117 -11.16 -4.96 24.03
C ARG A 117 -11.19 -6.47 23.85
N GLU A 118 -12.37 -7.08 23.85
CA GLU A 118 -12.56 -8.52 23.61
C GLU A 118 -11.89 -8.94 22.29
N ARG A 119 -12.10 -8.16 21.23
CA ARG A 119 -11.53 -8.42 19.90
C ARG A 119 -10.00 -8.35 19.87
N LEU A 120 -9.40 -7.34 20.50
CA LEU A 120 -7.94 -7.17 20.56
C LEU A 120 -7.28 -8.24 21.44
N VAL A 121 -7.91 -8.63 22.55
CA VAL A 121 -7.44 -9.72 23.41
C VAL A 121 -7.44 -11.05 22.65
N ALA A 122 -8.49 -11.34 21.87
CA ALA A 122 -8.63 -12.59 21.13
C ALA A 122 -7.47 -12.86 20.15
N THR A 123 -6.76 -11.82 19.69
CA THR A 123 -5.62 -11.93 18.78
C THR A 123 -4.29 -11.45 19.38
N GLY A 124 -4.23 -11.25 20.69
CA GLY A 124 -3.02 -10.87 21.41
C GLY A 124 -2.57 -9.42 21.19
N ASP A 125 -3.39 -8.58 20.56
CA ASP A 125 -3.10 -7.15 20.39
C ASP A 125 -3.21 -6.39 21.72
N LEU A 126 -3.99 -6.90 22.67
CA LEU A 126 -4.17 -6.33 24.00
C LEU A 126 -4.02 -7.43 25.06
N ALA A 127 -3.23 -7.16 26.10
CA ALA A 127 -3.18 -8.02 27.28
C ALA A 127 -4.47 -7.86 28.10
N ILE A 128 -4.94 -8.94 28.71
CA ILE A 128 -6.08 -8.89 29.63
C ILE A 128 -5.71 -7.93 30.76
N SER A 129 -6.48 -6.84 30.86
CA SER A 129 -6.27 -5.77 31.82
C SER A 129 -7.61 -5.31 32.38
N GLY A 130 -7.62 -4.92 33.66
CA GLY A 130 -8.77 -4.25 34.27
C GLY A 130 -8.85 -2.79 33.80
N GLY A 131 -10.03 -2.20 33.89
CA GLY A 131 -10.28 -0.83 33.47
C GLY A 131 -11.76 -0.57 33.26
N ASP A 132 -12.09 0.65 32.89
CA ASP A 132 -13.45 1.01 32.52
C ASP A 132 -13.79 0.40 31.14
N PRO A 133 -14.80 -0.48 31.04
CA PRO A 133 -15.11 -1.19 29.80
C PRO A 133 -15.53 -0.26 28.67
N ALA A 134 -16.07 0.92 28.98
CA ALA A 134 -16.51 1.90 27.99
C ALA A 134 -15.43 2.92 27.63
N LEU A 135 -14.34 3.03 28.40
CA LEU A 135 -13.31 4.04 28.15
C LEU A 135 -12.26 3.54 27.16
N TYR A 136 -12.02 4.31 26.11
CA TYR A 136 -10.96 4.07 25.14
C TYR A 136 -9.60 4.59 25.65
N ASP A 137 -9.08 3.88 26.65
CA ASP A 137 -7.86 4.23 27.38
C ASP A 137 -6.56 3.88 26.62
N GLU A 138 -5.44 4.31 27.19
CA GLU A 138 -4.11 4.16 26.61
C GLU A 138 -3.74 2.70 26.27
N PRO A 139 -3.97 1.68 27.13
CA PRO A 139 -3.78 0.29 26.75
C PRO A 139 -4.54 -0.14 25.48
N VAL A 140 -5.81 0.23 25.35
CA VAL A 140 -6.60 -0.12 24.15
C VAL A 140 -6.09 0.64 22.93
N GLN A 141 -5.69 1.90 23.08
CA GLN A 141 -5.09 2.67 22.00
C GLN A 141 -3.81 1.99 21.48
N GLN A 142 -2.91 1.56 22.36
CA GLN A 142 -1.69 0.85 21.96
C GLN A 142 -2.01 -0.49 21.27
N GLY A 143 -2.99 -1.23 21.78
CA GLY A 143 -3.46 -2.46 21.12
C GLY A 143 -4.06 -2.18 19.75
N MET A 144 -4.79 -1.08 19.60
CA MET A 144 -5.34 -0.67 18.31
C MET A 144 -4.26 -0.30 17.31
N ARG A 145 -3.19 0.41 17.72
CA ARG A 145 -2.07 0.71 16.80
C ARG A 145 -1.39 -0.57 16.31
N ARG A 146 -1.19 -1.56 17.19
CA ARG A 146 -0.68 -2.90 16.81
C ARG A 146 -1.60 -3.58 15.81
N PHE A 147 -2.91 -3.59 16.10
CA PHE A 147 -3.93 -4.14 15.19
C PHE A 147 -3.90 -3.45 13.83
N GLN A 148 -3.95 -2.12 13.79
CA GLN A 148 -3.92 -1.34 12.55
C GLN A 148 -2.66 -1.64 11.74
N THR A 149 -1.49 -1.69 12.41
CA THR A 149 -0.20 -1.99 11.78
C THR A 149 -0.20 -3.36 11.11
N ARG A 150 -0.58 -4.42 11.84
CA ARG A 150 -0.59 -5.79 11.29
C ARG A 150 -1.68 -6.02 10.24
N HIS A 151 -2.63 -5.10 10.08
CA HIS A 151 -3.64 -5.10 9.02
C HIS A 151 -3.31 -4.14 7.85
N GLY A 152 -2.15 -3.46 7.87
CA GLY A 152 -1.78 -2.51 6.83
C GLY A 152 -2.60 -1.21 6.84
N LEU A 153 -3.19 -0.86 7.99
CA LEU A 153 -3.92 0.39 8.22
C LEU A 153 -3.00 1.46 8.82
N GLN A 154 -3.47 2.71 8.82
CA GLN A 154 -2.80 3.81 9.52
C GLN A 154 -2.83 3.54 11.04
N PRO A 155 -1.70 3.57 11.77
CA PRO A 155 -1.64 3.28 13.20
C PRO A 155 -1.99 4.51 14.08
N ASP A 156 -3.09 5.18 13.78
CA ASP A 156 -3.54 6.41 14.45
C ASP A 156 -4.36 6.16 15.74
N ALA A 157 -4.69 4.91 16.04
CA ALA A 157 -5.61 4.49 17.11
C ALA A 157 -7.04 5.04 16.95
N ILE A 158 -7.44 5.48 15.76
CA ILE A 158 -8.81 5.90 15.49
C ILE A 158 -9.60 4.71 14.93
N ILE A 159 -10.73 4.38 15.56
CA ILE A 159 -11.64 3.35 15.07
C ILE A 159 -12.62 4.00 14.09
N GLY A 160 -12.13 4.29 12.89
CA GLY A 160 -12.94 4.74 11.76
C GLY A 160 -13.57 3.58 10.98
N PRO A 161 -14.29 3.86 9.88
CA PRO A 161 -15.00 2.84 9.09
C PRO A 161 -14.10 1.69 8.60
N ARG A 162 -12.87 1.98 8.15
CA ARG A 162 -11.92 0.95 7.68
C ARG A 162 -11.42 0.07 8.81
N THR A 163 -11.06 0.65 9.95
CA THR A 163 -10.63 -0.12 11.13
C THR A 163 -11.77 -0.96 11.67
N LEU A 164 -12.99 -0.43 11.73
CA LEU A 164 -14.16 -1.18 12.14
C LEU A 164 -14.45 -2.36 11.20
N GLN A 165 -14.35 -2.15 9.88
CA GLN A 165 -14.48 -3.22 8.89
C GLN A 165 -13.44 -4.33 9.12
N ALA A 166 -12.16 -3.96 9.33
CA ALA A 166 -11.09 -4.92 9.59
C ALA A 166 -11.29 -5.70 10.90
N LEU A 167 -11.76 -5.05 11.98
CA LEU A 167 -12.10 -5.67 13.26
C LEU A 167 -13.22 -6.70 13.11
N ASN A 168 -14.20 -6.39 12.26
CA ASN A 168 -15.41 -7.18 12.03
C ASN A 168 -15.28 -8.28 10.97
N VAL A 169 -14.10 -8.45 10.34
CA VAL A 169 -13.88 -9.63 9.47
C VAL A 169 -14.07 -10.90 10.31
N PRO A 170 -14.95 -11.83 9.95
CA PRO A 170 -15.18 -13.04 10.73
C PRO A 170 -13.94 -13.95 10.81
N VAL A 171 -13.83 -14.72 11.89
CA VAL A 171 -12.71 -15.67 12.07
C VAL A 171 -12.62 -16.70 10.94
N ALA A 172 -13.77 -17.17 10.42
CA ALA A 172 -13.82 -18.10 9.30
C ALA A 172 -13.18 -17.53 8.02
N GLU A 173 -13.37 -16.24 7.73
CA GLU A 173 -12.71 -15.58 6.59
C GLU A 173 -11.21 -15.42 6.83
N ARG A 174 -10.77 -15.18 8.07
CA ARG A 174 -9.34 -15.16 8.41
C ARG A 174 -8.69 -16.55 8.25
N ILE A 175 -9.36 -17.62 8.67
CA ILE A 175 -8.88 -19.00 8.46
C ILE A 175 -8.74 -19.30 6.97
N LYS A 176 -9.76 -18.93 6.17
CA LYS A 176 -9.70 -19.07 4.71
C LYS A 176 -8.52 -18.30 4.12
N GLN A 177 -8.31 -17.06 4.56
CA GLN A 177 -7.17 -16.23 4.13
C GLN A 177 -5.83 -16.89 4.50
N LEU A 178 -5.69 -17.43 5.71
CA LEU A 178 -4.50 -18.17 6.15
C LEU A 178 -4.26 -19.42 5.30
N ALA A 179 -5.29 -20.23 5.06
CA ALA A 179 -5.21 -21.43 4.25
C ALA A 179 -4.80 -21.13 2.79
N ILE A 180 -5.33 -20.06 2.20
CA ILE A 180 -4.95 -19.62 0.85
C ILE A 180 -3.46 -19.29 0.78
N ASN A 181 -2.95 -18.52 1.75
CA ASN A 181 -1.55 -18.12 1.76
C ASN A 181 -0.61 -19.27 2.12
N LEU A 182 -1.05 -20.21 2.96
CA LEU A 182 -0.34 -21.45 3.21
C LEU A 182 -0.19 -22.27 1.93
N LYS A 183 -1.24 -22.35 1.11
CA LYS A 183 -1.18 -22.99 -0.21
C LYS A 183 -0.20 -22.27 -1.14
N ARG A 184 -0.21 -20.94 -1.20
CA ARG A 184 0.74 -20.15 -2.00
C ARG A 184 2.19 -20.42 -1.61
N LEU A 185 2.48 -20.48 -0.30
CA LEU A 185 3.80 -20.83 0.21
C LEU A 185 4.19 -22.27 -0.12
N ASN A 186 3.24 -23.21 -0.03
CA ASN A 186 3.47 -24.62 -0.37
C ASN A 186 3.74 -24.85 -1.87
N GLU A 187 3.10 -24.07 -2.74
CA GLU A 187 3.28 -24.14 -4.20
C GLU A 187 4.64 -23.61 -4.66
N LEU A 188 5.36 -22.89 -3.79
CA LEU A 188 6.73 -22.47 -4.04
C LEU A 188 7.67 -23.67 -3.92
N SER A 189 7.70 -24.52 -4.95
CA SER A 189 8.48 -25.76 -5.01
C SER A 189 9.99 -25.57 -5.22
N GLU A 190 10.50 -24.35 -5.08
CA GLU A 190 11.88 -24.00 -5.42
C GLU A 190 12.78 -23.93 -4.18
N THR A 191 14.01 -24.42 -4.31
CA THR A 191 15.06 -24.06 -3.36
C THR A 191 15.39 -22.58 -3.55
N LEU A 192 14.95 -21.75 -2.61
CA LEU A 192 15.13 -20.28 -2.62
C LEU A 192 16.60 -19.82 -2.75
N GLY A 193 17.55 -20.73 -2.50
CA GLY A 193 18.96 -20.44 -2.51
C GLY A 193 19.39 -19.62 -1.30
N ARG A 194 20.68 -19.26 -1.30
CA ARG A 194 21.29 -18.52 -0.19
C ARG A 194 20.94 -17.04 -0.20
N ARG A 195 20.68 -16.45 -1.37
CA ARG A 195 20.37 -15.03 -1.56
C ARG A 195 19.22 -14.87 -2.54
N TYR A 196 18.21 -14.08 -2.20
CA TYR A 196 17.10 -13.78 -3.10
C TYR A 196 16.42 -12.44 -2.73
N VAL A 197 15.63 -11.93 -3.66
CA VAL A 197 14.70 -10.83 -3.44
C VAL A 197 13.28 -11.37 -3.44
N PHE A 198 12.47 -10.99 -2.47
CA PHE A 198 11.06 -11.31 -2.42
C PHE A 198 10.22 -10.04 -2.37
N VAL A 199 9.31 -9.87 -3.32
CA VAL A 199 8.30 -8.81 -3.32
C VAL A 199 6.97 -9.43 -2.92
N ASN A 200 6.46 -9.04 -1.75
CA ASN A 200 5.09 -9.32 -1.37
C ASN A 200 4.18 -8.27 -2.00
N ILE A 201 3.42 -8.66 -3.03
CA ILE A 201 2.59 -7.73 -3.80
C ILE A 201 1.45 -7.14 -2.95
N ALA A 202 0.71 -8.00 -2.24
CA ALA A 202 -0.36 -7.56 -1.33
C ALA A 202 0.20 -6.91 -0.06
N GLY A 203 1.35 -7.39 0.42
CA GLY A 203 2.12 -6.78 1.51
C GLY A 203 2.65 -5.38 1.18
N GLN A 204 2.85 -5.08 -0.10
CA GLN A 204 3.44 -3.84 -0.61
C GLN A 204 4.82 -3.59 0.04
N GLU A 205 5.61 -4.64 0.16
CA GLU A 205 6.96 -4.66 0.72
C GLU A 205 7.91 -5.53 -0.13
N VAL A 206 9.20 -5.22 -0.09
CA VAL A 206 10.28 -6.03 -0.64
C VAL A 206 11.26 -6.43 0.46
N GLU A 207 11.67 -7.69 0.43
CA GLU A 207 12.70 -8.29 1.27
C GLU A 207 13.92 -8.65 0.42
N ALA A 208 15.11 -8.30 0.89
CA ALA A 208 16.35 -8.88 0.41
C ALA A 208 16.87 -9.84 1.47
N VAL A 209 16.94 -11.12 1.12
CA VAL A 209 17.26 -12.20 2.04
C VAL A 209 18.62 -12.77 1.70
N ALA A 210 19.47 -12.95 2.70
CA ALA A 210 20.71 -13.70 2.59
C ALA A 210 20.89 -14.62 3.79
N ASP A 211 21.40 -15.82 3.55
CA ASP A 211 21.82 -16.76 4.59
C ASP A 211 20.71 -17.04 5.62
N GLY A 212 19.45 -17.08 5.15
CA GLY A 212 18.27 -17.32 5.96
C GLY A 212 17.79 -16.14 6.81
N GLN A 213 18.26 -14.92 6.55
CA GLN A 213 17.87 -13.69 7.24
C GLN A 213 17.46 -12.60 6.26
N VAL A 214 16.44 -11.83 6.61
CA VAL A 214 16.08 -10.58 5.93
C VAL A 214 17.10 -9.52 6.34
N GLU A 215 18.00 -9.17 5.42
CA GLU A 215 19.01 -8.12 5.63
C GLU A 215 18.48 -6.73 5.27
N LEU A 216 17.45 -6.67 4.41
CA LEU A 216 16.83 -5.43 3.98
C LEU A 216 15.33 -5.64 3.81
N ARG A 217 14.52 -4.74 4.38
CA ARG A 217 13.09 -4.63 4.07
C ARG A 217 12.72 -3.20 3.73
N ARG A 218 12.01 -2.99 2.62
CA ARG A 218 11.58 -1.67 2.15
C ARG A 218 10.12 -1.70 1.71
N ARG A 219 9.42 -0.58 1.86
CA ARG A 219 8.08 -0.42 1.29
C ARG A 219 8.18 -0.39 -0.24
N VAL A 220 7.14 -0.88 -0.89
CA VAL A 220 6.98 -0.74 -2.34
C VAL A 220 5.63 -0.15 -2.71
N ILE A 221 5.56 0.41 -3.92
CA ILE A 221 4.32 0.77 -4.60
C ILE A 221 4.13 -0.22 -5.75
N VAL A 222 2.97 -0.86 -5.76
CA VAL A 222 2.58 -1.88 -6.73
C VAL A 222 1.55 -1.35 -7.72
N GLY A 223 1.20 -2.17 -8.71
CA GLY A 223 0.17 -1.90 -9.69
C GLY A 223 -1.18 -1.54 -9.08
N LYS A 224 -2.01 -0.85 -9.88
CA LYS A 224 -3.43 -0.64 -9.58
C LYS A 224 -4.23 -1.91 -9.88
N GLU A 225 -5.46 -1.97 -9.38
CA GLU A 225 -6.42 -3.05 -9.68
C GLU A 225 -6.59 -3.33 -11.18
N ASP A 226 -6.63 -2.29 -12.02
CA ASP A 226 -6.79 -2.39 -13.47
C ASP A 226 -5.46 -2.61 -14.23
N ARG A 227 -4.33 -2.57 -13.51
CA ARG A 227 -2.95 -2.66 -14.01
C ARG A 227 -2.06 -3.40 -13.01
N GLN A 228 -2.50 -4.60 -12.64
CA GLN A 228 -1.92 -5.39 -11.55
C GLN A 228 -0.44 -5.67 -11.77
N THR A 229 0.33 -5.64 -10.69
CA THR A 229 1.67 -6.26 -10.68
C THR A 229 1.49 -7.78 -10.80
N PRO A 230 2.08 -8.43 -11.82
CA PRO A 230 1.95 -9.87 -12.00
C PRO A 230 2.78 -10.63 -10.97
N GLU A 231 2.28 -11.79 -10.54
CA GLU A 231 3.09 -12.80 -9.86
C GLU A 231 4.09 -13.41 -10.86
N TYR A 232 5.36 -13.46 -10.48
CA TYR A 232 6.41 -13.94 -11.38
C TYR A 232 7.69 -14.34 -10.62
N THR A 233 8.33 -15.41 -11.08
CA THR A 233 9.66 -15.83 -10.59
C THR A 233 10.69 -15.62 -11.70
N SER A 234 11.83 -15.01 -11.36
CA SER A 234 12.91 -14.71 -12.30
C SER A 234 14.24 -14.57 -11.57
N ALA A 235 15.23 -13.98 -12.24
CA ALA A 235 16.49 -13.54 -11.63
C ALA A 235 16.85 -12.13 -12.09
N VAL A 236 17.31 -11.32 -11.14
CA VAL A 236 17.93 -10.01 -11.37
C VAL A 236 19.28 -10.22 -12.01
N THR A 237 19.54 -9.55 -13.13
CA THR A 237 20.78 -9.69 -13.89
C THR A 237 21.49 -8.38 -14.15
N THR A 238 20.77 -7.26 -14.15
CA THR A 238 21.34 -5.95 -14.50
C THR A 238 20.64 -4.84 -13.76
N ILE A 239 21.40 -3.83 -13.36
CA ILE A 239 20.87 -2.59 -12.79
C ILE A 239 21.29 -1.43 -13.68
N ALA A 240 20.33 -0.62 -14.11
CA ALA A 240 20.58 0.62 -14.82
C ALA A 240 20.52 1.79 -13.84
N LEU A 241 21.66 2.46 -13.63
CA LEU A 241 21.78 3.73 -12.95
C LEU A 241 21.50 4.86 -13.94
N ASN A 242 20.71 5.85 -13.51
CA ASN A 242 20.25 6.96 -14.34
C ASN A 242 19.62 6.46 -15.66
N PRO A 243 18.56 5.62 -15.60
CA PRO A 243 18.02 4.95 -16.79
C PRO A 243 17.29 5.92 -17.72
N TYR A 244 17.32 5.64 -19.04
CA TYR A 244 16.25 6.13 -19.91
C TYR A 244 14.93 5.47 -19.51
N TRP A 245 13.86 6.25 -19.44
CA TRP A 245 12.52 5.68 -19.41
C TRP A 245 11.96 5.60 -20.82
N HIS A 246 12.01 4.42 -21.40
CA HIS A 246 11.25 4.09 -22.60
C HIS A 246 9.81 3.81 -22.19
N VAL A 247 8.88 4.71 -22.52
CA VAL A 247 7.50 4.62 -22.07
C VAL A 247 6.85 3.38 -22.71
N PRO A 248 6.32 2.43 -21.93
CA PRO A 248 5.55 1.32 -22.47
C PRO A 248 4.36 1.81 -23.29
N ARG A 249 4.05 1.10 -24.39
CA ARG A 249 2.95 1.46 -25.29
C ARG A 249 1.63 1.68 -24.56
N SER A 250 1.31 0.82 -23.60
CA SER A 250 0.10 0.95 -22.78
C SER A 250 0.03 2.26 -22.01
N ILE A 251 1.14 2.71 -21.39
CA ILE A 251 1.22 3.98 -20.66
C ILE A 251 1.17 5.16 -21.62
N ALA A 252 1.87 5.05 -22.77
CA ALA A 252 1.81 6.08 -23.80
C ALA A 252 0.37 6.30 -24.27
N ASP A 253 -0.36 5.23 -24.58
CA ASP A 253 -1.72 5.28 -25.11
C ASP A 253 -2.78 5.68 -24.09
N LYS A 254 -2.67 5.16 -22.86
CA LYS A 254 -3.69 5.38 -21.82
C LYS A 254 -3.49 6.65 -21.01
N ASP A 255 -2.26 7.12 -20.86
CA ASP A 255 -1.95 8.22 -19.92
C ASP A 255 -1.33 9.43 -20.64
N LEU A 256 -0.24 9.24 -21.38
CA LEU A 256 0.54 10.37 -21.91
C LEU A 256 -0.07 11.01 -23.16
N ILE A 257 -0.57 10.21 -24.10
CA ILE A 257 -1.21 10.72 -25.33
C ILE A 257 -2.50 11.51 -24.99
N PRO A 258 -3.39 11.04 -24.11
CA PRO A 258 -4.54 11.85 -23.66
C PRO A 258 -4.12 13.19 -23.05
N LYS A 259 -3.08 13.22 -22.20
CA LYS A 259 -2.53 14.46 -21.64
C LYS A 259 -1.94 15.37 -22.71
N ALA A 260 -1.23 14.82 -23.69
CA ALA A 260 -0.68 15.57 -24.81
C ALA A 260 -1.77 16.11 -25.75
N ARG A 261 -2.90 15.39 -25.91
CA ARG A 261 -4.08 15.89 -26.65
C ARG A 261 -4.72 17.08 -25.96
N ALA A 262 -4.84 17.03 -24.64
CA ALA A 262 -5.36 18.14 -23.84
C ALA A 262 -4.39 19.34 -23.81
N ASN A 263 -3.10 19.07 -23.62
CA ASN A 263 -2.06 20.09 -23.58
C ASN A 263 -0.68 19.50 -23.98
N PRO A 264 -0.22 19.71 -25.23
CA PRO A 264 1.07 19.18 -25.69
C PRO A 264 2.26 19.63 -24.84
N ALA A 265 2.20 20.83 -24.25
CA ALA A 265 3.26 21.35 -23.40
C ALA A 265 3.48 20.50 -22.14
N TYR A 266 2.55 19.60 -21.78
CA TYR A 266 2.76 18.61 -20.73
C TYR A 266 4.02 17.77 -20.99
N LEU A 267 4.18 17.21 -22.20
CA LEU A 267 5.36 16.38 -22.51
C LEU A 267 6.65 17.19 -22.46
N GLU A 268 6.63 18.45 -22.92
CA GLU A 268 7.78 19.37 -22.85
C GLU A 268 8.17 19.66 -21.40
N ARG A 269 7.22 20.04 -20.54
CA ARG A 269 7.46 20.28 -19.10
C ARG A 269 8.03 19.05 -18.42
N MET A 270 7.64 17.87 -18.88
CA MET A 270 8.11 16.60 -18.35
C MET A 270 9.43 16.11 -18.95
N GLY A 271 10.01 16.81 -19.92
CA GLY A 271 11.24 16.38 -20.59
C GLY A 271 11.05 15.07 -21.37
N ILE A 272 9.83 14.80 -21.84
CA ILE A 272 9.53 13.61 -22.64
C ILE A 272 9.80 13.93 -24.11
N ARG A 273 10.74 13.21 -24.69
CA ARG A 273 11.09 13.24 -26.11
C ARG A 273 10.14 12.35 -26.91
N VAL A 274 9.86 12.77 -28.15
CA VAL A 274 8.93 12.10 -29.05
C VAL A 274 9.68 11.61 -30.27
N TYR A 275 9.52 10.34 -30.60
CA TYR A 275 10.12 9.70 -31.76
C TYR A 275 9.03 9.18 -32.69
N ARG A 276 9.18 9.40 -34.00
CA ARG A 276 8.29 8.88 -35.05
C ARG A 276 9.12 8.30 -36.18
N GLY A 277 8.89 7.04 -36.54
CA GLY A 277 9.71 6.35 -37.54
C GLY A 277 11.20 6.32 -37.20
N GLY A 278 11.55 6.23 -35.91
CA GLY A 278 12.93 6.21 -35.41
C GLY A 278 13.63 7.57 -35.34
N ARG A 279 12.99 8.67 -35.74
CA ARG A 279 13.55 10.02 -35.65
C ARG A 279 12.88 10.84 -34.57
N GLU A 280 13.67 11.63 -33.85
CA GLU A 280 13.15 12.58 -32.88
C GLU A 280 12.38 13.69 -33.61
N VAL A 281 11.21 14.04 -33.09
CA VAL A 281 10.34 15.10 -33.61
C VAL A 281 9.94 16.04 -32.48
N SER A 282 9.70 17.31 -32.81
CA SER A 282 9.20 18.28 -31.84
C SER A 282 7.81 17.88 -31.34
N VAL A 283 7.57 17.99 -30.03
CA VAL A 283 6.25 17.78 -29.42
C VAL A 283 5.18 18.65 -30.10
N ARG A 284 5.53 19.87 -30.51
CA ARG A 284 4.61 20.83 -31.14
C ARG A 284 4.30 20.53 -32.60
N SER A 285 5.15 19.79 -33.30
CA SER A 285 4.92 19.42 -34.70
C SER A 285 3.97 18.22 -34.85
N VAL A 286 3.70 17.51 -33.75
CA VAL A 286 2.80 16.35 -33.74
C VAL A 286 1.35 16.80 -33.57
N ASN A 287 0.48 16.39 -34.50
CA ASN A 287 -0.96 16.54 -34.34
C ASN A 287 -1.52 15.44 -33.43
N TRP A 288 -1.48 15.68 -32.11
CA TRP A 288 -1.88 14.72 -31.06
C TRP A 288 -3.32 14.21 -31.18
N SER A 289 -4.22 15.01 -31.73
CA SER A 289 -5.63 14.61 -31.94
C SER A 289 -5.77 13.44 -32.92
N ARG A 290 -4.77 13.22 -33.80
CA ARG A 290 -4.76 12.18 -34.83
C ARG A 290 -3.74 11.07 -34.56
N VAL A 291 -2.94 11.17 -33.50
CA VAL A 291 -1.97 10.13 -33.14
C VAL A 291 -2.71 8.86 -32.78
N ARG A 292 -2.38 7.77 -33.48
CA ARG A 292 -2.84 6.42 -33.17
C ARG A 292 -1.81 5.67 -32.34
N SER A 293 -2.28 4.62 -31.67
CA SER A 293 -1.45 3.74 -30.86
C SER A 293 -0.27 3.17 -31.66
N GLY A 294 0.95 3.31 -31.11
CA GLY A 294 2.19 2.83 -31.72
C GLY A 294 2.78 3.72 -32.83
N GLU A 295 2.13 4.82 -33.21
CA GLU A 295 2.71 5.75 -34.19
C GLU A 295 3.85 6.60 -33.63
N VAL A 296 3.89 6.79 -32.30
CA VAL A 296 4.91 7.54 -31.60
C VAL A 296 5.54 6.71 -30.50
N PHE A 297 6.83 6.91 -30.28
CA PHE A 297 7.57 6.36 -29.16
C PHE A 297 7.99 7.50 -28.25
N LEU A 298 7.76 7.34 -26.95
CA LEU A 298 8.07 8.36 -25.95
C LEU A 298 9.26 7.90 -25.11
N ARG A 299 10.21 8.79 -24.87
CA ARG A 299 11.37 8.53 -24.02
C ARG A 299 11.58 9.70 -23.07
N GLN A 300 11.85 9.41 -21.81
CA GLN A 300 12.34 10.40 -20.85
C GLN A 300 13.82 10.16 -20.59
N ASP A 301 14.61 11.23 -20.63
CA ASP A 301 16.03 11.17 -20.33
C ASP A 301 16.30 11.14 -18.82
N PRO A 302 17.50 10.71 -18.39
CA PRO A 302 17.86 10.74 -16.98
C PRO A 302 17.79 12.16 -16.44
N SER A 303 17.09 12.33 -15.33
CA SER A 303 16.92 13.60 -14.63
C SER A 303 16.28 13.34 -13.27
N PRO A 304 16.31 14.31 -12.33
CA PRO A 304 15.54 14.21 -11.09
C PRO A 304 14.03 14.03 -11.33
N ARG A 305 13.56 14.35 -12.54
CA ARG A 305 12.16 14.18 -12.95
C ARG A 305 11.86 12.91 -13.74
N ASN A 306 12.81 11.99 -13.86
CA ASN A 306 12.59 10.74 -14.57
C ASN A 306 11.58 9.86 -13.81
N SER A 307 10.59 9.30 -14.51
CA SER A 307 9.54 8.49 -13.88
C SER A 307 10.05 7.15 -13.32
N LEU A 308 11.20 6.67 -13.79
CA LEU A 308 11.95 5.55 -13.21
C LEU A 308 12.91 5.98 -12.09
N GLY A 309 12.97 7.28 -11.76
CA GLY A 309 13.95 7.87 -10.86
C GLY A 309 15.39 7.57 -11.31
N THR A 310 16.23 7.23 -10.35
CA THR A 310 17.68 7.06 -10.54
C THR A 310 18.13 5.61 -10.75
N VAL A 311 17.26 4.63 -10.52
CA VAL A 311 17.60 3.20 -10.60
C VAL A 311 16.49 2.41 -11.28
N LYS A 312 16.87 1.50 -12.18
CA LYS A 312 16.01 0.43 -12.71
C LYS A 312 16.70 -0.93 -12.53
N ILE A 313 16.11 -1.81 -11.74
CA ILE A 313 16.56 -3.18 -11.50
C ILE A 313 15.83 -4.10 -12.50
N HIS A 314 16.61 -4.73 -13.37
CA HIS A 314 16.10 -5.55 -14.47
C HIS A 314 16.14 -7.04 -14.13
N PHE A 315 15.02 -7.72 -14.40
CA PHE A 315 14.88 -9.16 -14.36
C PHE A 315 14.06 -9.62 -15.58
N ASN A 316 14.36 -10.80 -16.12
CA ASN A 316 13.71 -11.27 -17.34
C ASN A 316 12.23 -11.58 -17.06
N ASN A 317 11.30 -10.99 -17.83
CA ASN A 317 9.86 -11.31 -17.74
C ASN A 317 9.12 -10.86 -19.00
N PRO A 318 8.01 -11.51 -19.38
CA PRO A 318 7.22 -11.16 -20.56
C PRO A 318 6.32 -9.93 -20.35
N HIS A 319 6.25 -9.40 -19.12
CA HIS A 319 5.30 -8.35 -18.72
C HIS A 319 5.88 -6.93 -18.78
N ALA A 320 7.17 -6.78 -19.12
CA ALA A 320 7.89 -5.51 -19.08
C ALA A 320 7.82 -4.83 -17.69
N VAL A 321 7.85 -5.63 -16.62
CA VAL A 321 7.83 -5.18 -15.22
C VAL A 321 9.26 -5.11 -14.70
N TYR A 322 9.55 -4.12 -13.86
CA TYR A 322 10.85 -3.93 -13.22
C TYR A 322 10.66 -3.46 -11.78
N LEU A 323 11.72 -3.58 -10.98
CA LEU A 323 11.85 -2.82 -9.73
C LEU A 323 12.57 -1.51 -10.07
N HIS A 324 12.11 -0.38 -9.55
CA HIS A 324 12.73 0.90 -9.89
C HIS A 324 12.53 1.99 -8.83
N ASP A 325 13.28 3.08 -8.97
CA ASP A 325 13.15 4.29 -8.17
C ASP A 325 11.91 5.11 -8.58
N THR A 326 11.55 6.14 -7.82
CA THR A 326 10.50 7.07 -8.21
C THR A 326 10.76 8.47 -7.64
N PRO A 327 10.39 9.53 -8.37
CA PRO A 327 10.40 10.88 -7.82
C PRO A 327 9.27 11.11 -6.80
N SER A 328 8.20 10.31 -6.83
CA SER A 328 7.06 10.43 -5.88
C SER A 328 7.31 9.71 -4.56
N LYS A 329 8.30 10.18 -3.80
CA LYS A 329 8.69 9.56 -2.52
C LYS A 329 7.58 9.63 -1.46
N SER A 330 6.75 10.67 -1.50
CA SER A 330 5.63 10.84 -0.55
C SER A 330 4.60 9.70 -0.60
N LEU A 331 4.48 8.98 -1.72
CA LEU A 331 3.54 7.85 -1.83
C LEU A 331 3.91 6.66 -0.94
N PHE A 332 5.16 6.58 -0.47
CA PHE A 332 5.58 5.51 0.45
C PHE A 332 5.03 5.70 1.87
N SER A 333 4.56 6.89 2.25
CA SER A 333 3.92 7.12 3.56
C SER A 333 2.46 6.69 3.61
N ARG A 334 1.86 6.35 2.46
CA ARG A 334 0.47 5.86 2.39
C ARG A 334 0.39 4.42 2.88
N SER A 335 -0.69 4.09 3.58
CA SER A 335 -1.03 2.73 4.00
C SER A 335 -1.34 1.83 2.80
N ALA A 336 -2.21 2.28 1.89
CA ALA A 336 -2.45 1.67 0.59
C ALA A 336 -1.51 2.24 -0.47
N ARG A 337 -0.72 1.39 -1.14
CA ARG A 337 0.32 1.75 -2.14
C ARG A 337 0.14 1.05 -3.49
N ALA A 338 -1.11 0.90 -3.95
CA ALA A 338 -1.44 0.40 -5.28
C ALA A 338 -1.61 1.58 -6.27
N TYR A 339 -0.50 2.15 -6.74
CA TYR A 339 -0.51 3.38 -7.56
C TYR A 339 0.26 3.29 -8.88
N SER A 340 0.88 2.15 -9.18
CA SER A 340 1.71 1.95 -10.37
C SER A 340 0.91 1.39 -11.56
N SER A 341 1.56 1.23 -12.70
CA SER A 341 1.02 0.52 -13.89
C SER A 341 1.65 -0.87 -14.06
N GLY A 342 1.87 -1.58 -12.95
CA GLY A 342 2.35 -2.96 -12.89
C GLY A 342 3.80 -3.10 -12.40
N CYS A 343 4.66 -2.11 -12.68
CA CYS A 343 6.03 -2.06 -12.13
C CYS A 343 6.05 -1.86 -10.61
N VAL A 344 7.16 -2.21 -9.96
CA VAL A 344 7.32 -2.09 -8.51
C VAL A 344 8.26 -0.92 -8.20
N ARG A 345 7.76 0.13 -7.54
CA ARG A 345 8.61 1.25 -7.09
C ARG A 345 9.12 0.93 -5.69
N VAL A 346 10.40 1.08 -5.43
CA VAL A 346 11.02 0.67 -4.17
C VAL A 346 11.45 1.90 -3.35
N GLN A 347 11.06 1.95 -2.08
CA GLN A 347 11.53 2.97 -1.13
C GLN A 347 13.03 2.78 -0.90
N ASP A 348 13.80 3.86 -0.94
CA ASP A 348 15.25 3.85 -0.71
C ASP A 348 15.99 2.77 -1.53
N VAL A 349 15.62 2.68 -2.82
CA VAL A 349 16.09 1.65 -3.75
C VAL A 349 17.62 1.57 -3.90
N HIS A 350 18.36 2.62 -3.52
CA HIS A 350 19.82 2.59 -3.49
C HIS A 350 20.36 1.56 -2.49
N ASP A 351 19.67 1.34 -1.37
CA ASP A 351 20.04 0.30 -0.40
C ASP A 351 19.87 -1.11 -1.01
N LEU A 352 18.78 -1.32 -1.73
CA LEU A 352 18.56 -2.58 -2.46
C LEU A 352 19.58 -2.75 -3.59
N THR A 353 19.98 -1.65 -4.23
CA THR A 353 20.98 -1.64 -5.31
C THR A 353 22.35 -2.04 -4.77
N GLU A 354 22.79 -1.44 -3.67
CA GLU A 354 24.01 -1.81 -2.96
C GLU A 354 23.99 -3.28 -2.56
N TRP A 355 22.89 -3.74 -1.95
CA TRP A 355 22.75 -5.14 -1.56
C TRP A 355 22.87 -6.10 -2.76
N LEU A 356 22.22 -5.78 -3.89
CA LEU A 356 22.30 -6.58 -5.11
C LEU A 356 23.72 -6.59 -5.71
N LEU A 357 24.43 -5.47 -5.66
CA LEU A 357 25.76 -5.30 -6.23
C LEU A 357 26.91 -5.70 -5.29
N ARG A 358 26.65 -6.09 -4.04
CA ARG A 358 27.69 -6.37 -3.05
C ARG A 358 28.74 -7.43 -3.46
N GLU A 359 28.38 -8.34 -4.36
CA GLU A 359 29.27 -9.38 -4.92
C GLU A 359 29.83 -8.99 -6.29
N THR A 360 29.56 -7.77 -6.77
CA THR A 360 30.01 -7.23 -8.05
C THR A 360 31.17 -6.25 -7.81
N ASP A 361 32.37 -6.65 -8.24
CA ASP A 361 33.60 -5.90 -7.96
C ASP A 361 33.52 -4.42 -8.34
N GLY A 362 34.01 -3.58 -7.42
CA GLY A 362 34.11 -2.15 -7.60
C GLY A 362 32.80 -1.38 -7.42
N TRP A 363 31.70 -2.00 -7.01
CA TRP A 363 30.45 -1.29 -6.71
C TRP A 363 30.14 -1.31 -5.22
N ASP A 364 30.39 -0.17 -4.56
CA ASP A 364 29.95 0.13 -3.20
C ASP A 364 28.93 1.28 -3.21
N ARG A 365 28.41 1.63 -2.03
CA ARG A 365 27.45 2.74 -1.90
C ARG A 365 28.00 4.07 -2.43
N ALA A 366 29.25 4.39 -2.09
CA ALA A 366 29.87 5.65 -2.47
C ALA A 366 29.93 5.80 -4.01
N ARG A 367 30.28 4.73 -4.73
CA ARG A 367 30.30 4.75 -6.19
C ARG A 367 28.90 4.82 -6.80
N ILE A 368 27.92 4.12 -6.22
CA ILE A 368 26.52 4.20 -6.67
C ILE A 368 26.05 5.65 -6.57
N ASP A 369 26.19 6.27 -5.41
CA ASP A 369 25.76 7.65 -5.17
C ASP A 369 26.51 8.66 -6.05
N ALA A 370 27.83 8.48 -6.24
CA ALA A 370 28.63 9.32 -7.13
C ALA A 370 28.18 9.21 -8.60
N THR A 371 27.81 8.02 -9.06
CA THR A 371 27.29 7.79 -10.42
C THR A 371 25.91 8.43 -10.58
N VAL A 372 25.04 8.29 -9.58
CA VAL A 372 23.73 8.95 -9.58
C VAL A 372 23.90 10.48 -9.62
N ALA A 373 24.80 11.02 -8.81
CA ALA A 373 25.08 12.45 -8.75
C ALA A 373 25.70 13.02 -10.03
N SER A 374 26.51 12.24 -10.77
CA SER A 374 27.07 12.69 -12.05
C SER A 374 26.01 12.79 -13.15
N GLY A 375 24.92 12.04 -13.04
CA GLY A 375 23.88 11.93 -14.06
C GLY A 375 24.24 11.00 -15.21
N ASP A 376 25.41 10.36 -15.17
CA ASP A 376 25.84 9.42 -16.20
C ASP A 376 24.97 8.16 -16.18
N ARG A 377 24.50 7.75 -17.36
CA ARG A 377 23.79 6.48 -17.50
C ARG A 377 24.79 5.33 -17.52
N ILE A 378 24.63 4.38 -16.61
CA ILE A 378 25.45 3.16 -16.55
C ILE A 378 24.55 1.94 -16.36
N ASP A 379 24.75 0.92 -17.18
CA ASP A 379 24.15 -0.40 -16.97
C ASP A 379 25.21 -1.31 -16.32
N VAL A 380 24.90 -1.83 -15.14
CA VAL A 380 25.78 -2.67 -14.31
C VAL A 380 25.25 -4.09 -14.34
N ALA A 381 26.02 -5.01 -14.93
CA ALA A 381 25.74 -6.43 -14.84
C ALA A 381 26.14 -6.94 -13.46
N LEU A 382 25.27 -7.73 -12.82
CA LEU A 382 25.60 -8.40 -11.56
C LEU A 382 26.62 -9.51 -11.84
N ALA A 383 27.60 -9.68 -10.93
CA ALA A 383 28.54 -10.80 -11.00
C ALA A 383 27.85 -12.17 -10.83
N GLN A 384 26.80 -12.22 -10.01
CA GLN A 384 25.92 -13.36 -9.85
C GLN A 384 24.47 -12.91 -9.96
N SER A 385 23.68 -13.60 -10.77
CA SER A 385 22.24 -13.31 -10.85
C SER A 385 21.57 -13.65 -9.53
N VAL A 386 20.69 -12.78 -9.05
CA VAL A 386 19.97 -12.98 -7.78
C VAL A 386 18.51 -13.37 -8.08
N PRO A 387 18.02 -14.53 -7.62
CA PRO A 387 16.61 -14.90 -7.75
C PRO A 387 15.68 -13.82 -7.22
N ILE A 388 14.57 -13.60 -7.91
CA ILE A 388 13.52 -12.68 -7.50
C ILE A 388 12.15 -13.34 -7.60
N TYR A 389 11.38 -13.23 -6.52
CA TYR A 389 10.04 -13.78 -6.37
C TYR A 389 9.04 -12.64 -6.19
N LEU A 390 8.08 -12.49 -7.08
CA LEU A 390 6.93 -11.61 -6.91
C LEU A 390 5.73 -12.50 -6.60
N LEU A 391 5.30 -12.56 -5.34
CA LEU A 391 4.15 -13.37 -4.91
C LEU A 391 3.11 -12.49 -4.23
N TYR A 392 1.86 -12.91 -4.31
CA TYR A 392 0.73 -12.21 -3.72
C TYR A 392 0.33 -12.84 -2.38
N LEU A 393 0.88 -12.35 -1.27
CA LEU A 393 0.57 -12.87 0.07
C LEU A 393 -0.27 -11.89 0.89
N THR A 394 -1.53 -12.24 1.14
CA THR A 394 -2.48 -11.45 1.96
C THR A 394 -2.45 -11.82 3.44
N ALA A 395 -1.72 -12.88 3.81
CA ALA A 395 -1.46 -13.25 5.21
C ALA A 395 -0.09 -13.90 5.36
N TRP A 396 0.64 -13.52 6.42
CA TRP A 396 1.93 -14.09 6.81
C TRP A 396 2.15 -13.89 8.32
N VAL A 397 3.21 -14.47 8.86
CA VAL A 397 3.55 -14.37 10.28
C VAL A 397 4.94 -13.75 10.41
N ASP A 398 5.11 -12.81 11.33
CA ASP A 398 6.41 -12.21 11.61
C ASP A 398 7.19 -12.98 12.68
N GLU A 399 8.43 -12.53 12.97
CA GLU A 399 9.32 -13.14 13.95
C GLU A 399 8.75 -13.26 15.38
N HIS A 400 7.76 -12.43 15.74
CA HIS A 400 7.11 -12.46 17.05
C HIS A 400 5.92 -13.43 17.09
N GLY A 401 5.66 -14.16 16.00
CA GLY A 401 4.49 -15.02 15.87
C GLY A 401 3.20 -14.24 15.63
N VAL A 402 3.28 -12.94 15.31
CA VAL A 402 2.11 -12.10 15.06
C VAL A 402 1.65 -12.29 13.62
N VAL A 403 0.36 -12.58 13.48
CA VAL A 403 -0.28 -12.77 12.18
C VAL A 403 -0.58 -11.42 11.54
N ASN A 404 0.03 -11.20 10.39
CA ASN A 404 -0.18 -10.05 9.54
C ASN A 404 -1.23 -10.39 8.48
N PHE A 405 -2.15 -9.46 8.23
CA PHE A 405 -3.16 -9.54 7.17
C PHE A 405 -3.10 -8.30 6.28
N ARG A 406 -3.48 -8.45 5.02
CA ARG A 406 -3.69 -7.34 4.08
C ARG A 406 -5.01 -7.53 3.36
N ASP A 407 -5.52 -6.42 2.84
CA ASP A 407 -6.68 -6.45 1.95
C ASP A 407 -6.33 -7.21 0.66
N ASP A 408 -7.30 -7.92 0.11
CA ASP A 408 -7.18 -8.60 -1.19
C ASP A 408 -7.38 -7.58 -2.33
N ILE A 409 -6.43 -6.66 -2.48
CA ILE A 409 -6.49 -5.54 -3.44
C ILE A 409 -6.65 -5.94 -4.91
N TYR A 410 -6.47 -7.21 -5.29
CA TYR A 410 -6.59 -7.71 -6.66
C TYR A 410 -7.67 -8.81 -6.83
N ASP A 411 -8.45 -9.10 -5.78
CA ASP A 411 -9.45 -10.18 -5.75
C ASP A 411 -8.87 -11.55 -6.16
N LEU A 412 -7.67 -11.88 -5.67
CA LEU A 412 -6.98 -13.13 -5.99
C LEU A 412 -7.25 -14.23 -4.96
N ASP A 413 -7.66 -13.90 -3.73
CA ASP A 413 -7.99 -14.90 -2.70
C ASP A 413 -9.28 -15.65 -3.09
N ALA A 414 -10.25 -14.97 -3.71
CA ALA A 414 -11.49 -15.59 -4.18
C ALA A 414 -11.28 -16.67 -5.26
N ARG A 415 -10.11 -16.66 -5.94
CA ARG A 415 -9.79 -17.59 -7.04
C ARG A 415 -9.09 -18.86 -6.58
N VAL A 416 -8.59 -18.89 -5.33
CA VAL A 416 -7.81 -20.02 -4.80
C VAL A 416 -8.72 -21.02 -4.12
N ARG A 417 -8.69 -22.29 -4.58
CA ARG A 417 -9.36 -23.41 -3.90
C ARG A 417 -8.39 -24.07 -2.92
N THR A 418 -8.79 -24.21 -1.65
CA THR A 418 -7.97 -24.77 -0.56
C THR A 418 -8.24 -26.26 -0.28
N SER A 419 -9.11 -26.91 -1.06
CA SER A 419 -9.52 -28.32 -0.86
C SER A 419 -8.39 -29.35 -0.96
N SER A 420 -7.20 -28.96 -1.43
CA SER A 420 -6.02 -29.81 -1.48
C SER A 420 -5.20 -29.80 -0.19
N LEU A 421 -5.45 -28.88 0.75
CA LEU A 421 -4.76 -28.83 2.05
C LEU A 421 -5.37 -29.77 3.09
N THR A 422 -6.51 -30.38 2.77
CA THR A 422 -7.23 -31.32 3.65
C THR A 422 -6.95 -32.79 3.31
N GLN A 423 -6.04 -33.07 2.38
CA GLN A 423 -5.48 -34.39 2.08
C GLN A 423 -4.06 -34.46 2.63
#